data_AF-A0A562GKC9-F1
#
_entry.id   AF-A0A562GKC9-F1
#
_cell.length_a   1.000
_cell.length_b   1.000
_cell.length_c   1.000
_cell.angle_alpha   90.00
_cell.angle_beta   90.00
_cell.angle_gamma   90.00
#
_symmetry.space_group_name_H-M   'P 1'
#
loop_
_entity.id
_entity.type
_entity.pdbx_description
1 polymer ?
#
loop_
_entity_poly.entity_id
_entity_poly.type
_entity_poly.pdbx_seq_one_letter_code
_entity_poly.pdbx_strand_id
1 'polypeptide(L)'
;MMILKLSDGYYCKADDNFIYEELEKRISDTLHLRKDSFAEFYTKRIFQAFFQYARDLKKEYLTYYGQEYDSFADYLYKKELMELEHIKILDLSERQTLFKLNINLSSYNADSLIEYEDKGIDILNQALEEIGL
;
A
#
# COMPACT_ATOMS: atom_id res chain seq x y z
N MET A 1 -0.16 -9.33 -1.53
CA MET A 1 -0.23 -7.86 -1.58
C MET A 1 0.73 -7.35 -2.64
N MET A 2 0.51 -6.15 -3.19
CA MET A 2 1.44 -5.56 -4.17
C MET A 2 1.36 -4.03 -4.15
N ILE A 3 2.51 -3.37 -4.04
CA ILE A 3 2.69 -1.93 -4.20
C ILE A 3 2.87 -1.60 -5.69
N LEU A 4 2.19 -0.56 -6.13
CA LEU A 4 2.17 -0.05 -7.49
C LEU A 4 2.49 1.44 -7.48
N LYS A 5 3.33 1.88 -8.40
CA LYS A 5 3.47 3.31 -8.74
C LYS A 5 2.65 3.59 -9.98
N LEU A 6 1.66 4.46 -9.83
CA LEU A 6 0.87 5.01 -10.91
C LEU A 6 1.27 6.48 -11.09
N SER A 7 0.88 7.11 -12.20
CA SER A 7 1.30 8.50 -12.48
C SER A 7 0.89 9.51 -11.41
N ASP A 8 -0.18 9.20 -10.68
CA ASP A 8 -0.84 10.02 -9.67
C ASP A 8 -0.45 9.66 -8.23
N GLY A 9 0.41 8.66 -8.03
CA GLY A 9 0.95 8.33 -6.71
C GLY A 9 1.25 6.85 -6.49
N TYR A 10 1.33 6.48 -5.21
CA TYR A 10 1.64 5.12 -4.78
C TYR A 10 0.39 4.45 -4.22
N TYR A 11 0.19 3.20 -4.61
CA TYR A 11 -0.97 2.41 -4.23
C TYR A 11 -0.56 1.03 -3.77
N CYS A 12 -1.34 0.40 -2.90
CA CYS A 12 -1.16 -0.99 -2.54
C CYS A 12 -2.47 -1.77 -2.72
N LYS A 13 -2.39 -2.84 -3.51
CA LYS A 13 -3.44 -3.86 -3.62
C LYS A 13 -3.24 -4.88 -2.49
N ALA A 14 -4.28 -5.08 -1.68
CA ALA A 14 -4.25 -5.98 -0.54
C ALA A 14 -5.58 -6.72 -0.39
N ASP A 15 -5.62 -7.73 0.48
CA ASP A 15 -6.87 -8.35 0.91
C ASP A 15 -7.69 -7.35 1.74
N ASP A 16 -9.02 -7.46 1.71
CA ASP A 16 -9.92 -6.51 2.39
C ASP A 16 -9.88 -6.61 3.92
N ASN A 17 -9.32 -7.69 4.47
CA ASN A 17 -9.06 -7.85 5.90
C ASN A 17 -7.69 -7.33 6.34
N PHE A 18 -6.87 -6.81 5.42
CA PHE A 18 -5.52 -6.36 5.74
C PHE A 18 -5.49 -5.27 6.81
N ILE A 19 -4.63 -5.46 7.81
CA ILE A 19 -4.30 -4.45 8.82
C ILE A 19 -2.77 -4.37 9.00
N TYR A 20 -2.27 -3.16 9.23
CA TYR A 20 -0.83 -2.90 9.30
C TYR A 20 -0.16 -3.65 10.48
N GLU A 21 -0.86 -3.81 11.60
CA GLU A 21 -0.36 -4.50 12.78
C GLU A 21 -0.04 -5.99 12.50
N GLU A 22 -0.71 -6.60 11.53
CA GLU A 22 -0.38 -7.97 11.10
C GLU A 22 0.91 -7.99 10.27
N LEU A 23 1.05 -7.07 9.32
CA LEU A 23 2.28 -6.90 8.55
C LEU A 23 3.49 -6.67 9.45
N GLU A 24 3.38 -5.77 10.43
CA GLU A 24 4.47 -5.45 11.35
C GLU A 24 4.95 -6.67 12.14
N LYS A 25 4.03 -7.55 12.56
CA LYS A 25 4.39 -8.81 13.24
C LYS A 25 5.12 -9.77 12.29
N ARG A 26 4.60 -9.96 11.08
CA ARG A 26 5.18 -10.90 10.11
C ARG A 26 6.53 -10.47 9.58
N ILE A 27 6.82 -9.16 9.51
CA ILE A 27 8.15 -8.65 9.14
C ILE A 27 9.23 -9.23 10.05
N SER A 28 9.00 -9.27 11.37
CA SER A 28 9.95 -9.83 12.34
C SER A 28 10.17 -11.32 12.12
N ASP A 29 9.09 -12.06 11.87
CA ASP A 29 9.12 -13.52 11.84
C ASP A 29 9.66 -14.06 10.51
N THR A 30 9.34 -13.38 9.40
CA THR A 30 9.52 -13.93 8.04
C THR A 30 10.86 -13.55 7.43
N LEU A 31 11.32 -12.31 7.62
CA LEU A 31 12.55 -11.81 6.99
C LEU A 31 13.83 -12.27 7.73
N HIS A 32 13.72 -13.26 8.63
CA HIS A 32 14.81 -13.80 9.44
C HIS A 32 15.65 -12.72 10.16
N LEU A 33 15.02 -11.60 10.49
CA LEU A 33 15.69 -10.48 11.14
C LEU A 33 15.97 -10.84 12.59
N ARG A 34 17.18 -10.55 13.05
CA ARG A 34 17.50 -10.70 14.47
C ARG A 34 16.61 -9.76 15.28
N LYS A 35 15.90 -10.30 16.27
CA LYS A 35 15.08 -9.51 17.18
C LYS A 35 15.88 -8.39 17.86
N ASP A 36 15.28 -7.21 17.94
CA ASP A 36 15.84 -5.96 18.47
C ASP A 36 17.09 -5.48 17.72
N SER A 37 17.31 -5.96 16.49
CA SER A 37 18.41 -5.49 15.66
C SER A 37 18.07 -4.19 14.94
N PHE A 38 19.12 -3.47 14.54
CA PHE A 38 19.00 -2.31 13.66
C PHE A 38 18.23 -2.65 12.38
N ALA A 39 18.45 -3.84 11.81
CA ALA A 39 17.78 -4.28 10.58
C ALA A 39 16.27 -4.48 10.78
N GLU A 40 15.85 -5.11 11.89
CA GLU A 40 14.43 -5.23 12.24
C GLU A 40 13.78 -3.85 12.41
N PHE A 41 14.39 -2.99 13.22
CA PHE A 41 13.88 -1.66 13.49
C PHE A 41 13.75 -0.83 12.20
N TYR A 42 14.78 -0.83 11.37
CA TYR A 42 14.81 -0.06 10.12
C TYR A 42 13.79 -0.58 9.10
N THR A 43 13.65 -1.90 8.96
CA THR A 43 12.67 -2.52 8.05
C THR A 43 11.23 -2.16 8.45
N LYS A 44 10.90 -2.28 9.75
CA LYS A 44 9.59 -1.86 10.26
C LYS A 44 9.33 -0.38 10.01
N ARG A 45 10.34 0.47 10.22
CA ARG A 45 10.25 1.91 9.96
C ARG A 45 9.96 2.24 8.49
N ILE A 46 10.53 1.48 7.55
CA ILE A 46 10.23 1.63 6.12
C ILE A 46 8.77 1.31 5.86
N PHE A 47 8.29 0.11 6.23
CA PHE A 47 6.88 -0.24 6.00
C PHE A 47 5.91 0.70 6.74
N GLN A 48 6.26 1.14 7.95
CA GLN A 48 5.49 2.14 8.67
C GLN A 48 5.37 3.43 7.87
N ALA A 49 6.45 3.92 7.28
CA ALA A 49 6.42 5.15 6.47
C ALA A 49 5.46 5.04 5.27
N PHE A 50 5.26 3.84 4.72
CA PHE A 50 4.34 3.62 3.60
C PHE A 50 2.87 3.53 4.04
N PHE A 51 2.60 2.85 5.16
CA PHE A 51 1.25 2.49 5.57
C PHE A 51 0.65 3.38 6.66
N GLN A 52 1.46 4.15 7.41
CA GLN A 52 0.99 4.95 8.56
C GLN A 52 -0.12 5.94 8.19
N TYR A 53 -0.07 6.51 6.98
CA TYR A 53 -1.06 7.46 6.48
C TYR A 53 -1.83 6.90 5.27
N ALA A 54 -1.79 5.58 5.09
CA ALA A 54 -2.50 4.95 3.98
C ALA A 54 -4.02 5.06 4.18
N ARG A 55 -4.72 5.37 3.10
CA ARG A 55 -6.19 5.42 3.06
C ARG A 55 -6.73 4.18 2.38
N ASP A 56 -7.61 3.45 3.06
CA ASP A 56 -8.35 2.34 2.46
C ASP A 56 -9.50 2.89 1.62
N LEU A 57 -9.27 3.00 0.31
CA LEU A 57 -10.20 3.67 -0.59
C LEU A 57 -11.53 2.90 -0.72
N LYS A 58 -11.49 1.57 -0.70
CA LYS A 58 -12.71 0.76 -0.80
C LYS A 58 -13.55 0.89 0.47
N LYS A 59 -12.92 0.87 1.65
CA LYS A 59 -13.60 1.09 2.91
C LYS A 59 -14.19 2.48 3.01
N GLU A 60 -13.46 3.51 2.57
CA GLU A 60 -13.98 4.87 2.52
C GLU A 60 -15.17 4.99 1.57
N TYR A 61 -15.08 4.40 0.37
CA TYR A 61 -16.20 4.34 -0.57
C TYR A 61 -17.43 3.71 0.06
N LEU A 62 -17.29 2.51 0.65
CA LEU A 62 -18.40 1.78 1.26
C LEU A 62 -19.00 2.53 2.46
N THR A 63 -18.18 3.25 3.22
CA THR A 63 -18.62 3.94 4.44
C THR A 63 -19.29 5.28 4.14
N TYR A 64 -18.77 6.04 3.17
CA TYR A 64 -19.15 7.45 3.00
C TYR A 64 -19.74 7.79 1.63
N TYR A 65 -19.39 7.04 0.58
CA TYR A 65 -19.63 7.46 -0.80
C TYR A 65 -20.47 6.49 -1.64
N GLY A 66 -20.87 5.34 -1.09
CA GLY A 66 -21.65 4.32 -1.83
C GLY A 66 -23.04 4.77 -2.31
N GLN A 67 -23.54 5.92 -1.84
CA GLN A 67 -24.77 6.55 -2.34
C GLN A 67 -24.51 7.63 -3.40
N GLU A 68 -23.28 8.14 -3.50
CA GLU A 68 -22.89 9.23 -4.40
C GLU A 68 -22.34 8.73 -5.74
N TYR A 69 -21.76 7.52 -5.76
CA TYR A 69 -21.12 6.94 -6.94
C TYR A 69 -21.70 5.55 -7.23
N ASP A 70 -21.89 5.23 -8.51
CA ASP A 70 -22.58 4.01 -8.93
C ASP A 70 -21.77 2.73 -8.67
N SER A 71 -20.44 2.86 -8.55
CA SER A 71 -19.52 1.75 -8.27
C SER A 71 -18.22 2.26 -7.67
N PHE A 72 -17.41 1.33 -7.13
CA PHE A 72 -16.08 1.68 -6.65
C PHE A 72 -15.17 2.22 -7.77
N ALA A 73 -15.26 1.68 -8.99
CA ALA A 73 -14.53 2.19 -10.14
C ALA A 73 -14.97 3.63 -10.50
N ASP A 74 -16.26 3.93 -10.40
CA ASP A 74 -16.80 5.27 -10.62
C ASP A 74 -16.29 6.26 -9.56
N TYR A 75 -16.22 5.83 -8.29
CA TYR A 75 -15.58 6.58 -7.21
C TYR A 75 -14.10 6.85 -7.49
N LEU A 76 -13.32 5.84 -7.89
CA LEU A 76 -11.89 6.02 -8.21
C LEU A 76 -11.69 7.03 -9.35
N TYR A 77 -12.52 6.94 -10.40
CA TYR A 77 -12.42 7.83 -11.55
C TYR A 77 -12.85 9.26 -11.22
N LYS A 78 -14.03 9.45 -10.62
CA LYS A 78 -14.61 10.79 -10.41
C LYS A 78 -14.08 11.50 -9.17
N LYS A 79 -13.87 10.79 -8.06
CA LYS A 79 -13.49 11.38 -6.76
C LYS A 79 -11.97 11.39 -6.56
N GLU A 80 -11.33 10.24 -6.80
CA GLU A 80 -9.88 10.11 -6.63
C GLU A 80 -9.10 10.52 -7.90
N LEU A 81 -9.81 10.86 -8.99
CA LEU A 81 -9.25 11.35 -10.25
C LEU A 81 -8.26 10.37 -10.89
N MET A 82 -8.48 9.07 -10.69
CA MET A 82 -7.63 8.01 -11.23
C MET A 82 -7.98 7.75 -12.70
N GLU A 83 -6.96 7.69 -13.56
CA GLU A 83 -7.13 7.39 -14.98
C GLU A 83 -7.76 6.01 -15.20
N LEU A 84 -8.63 5.91 -16.22
CA LEU A 84 -9.38 4.68 -16.52
C LEU A 84 -8.45 3.50 -16.87
N GLU A 85 -7.31 3.77 -17.49
CA GLU A 85 -6.28 2.79 -17.81
C GLU A 85 -5.69 2.17 -16.52
N HIS A 86 -5.43 2.99 -15.50
CA HIS A 86 -4.93 2.49 -14.22
C HIS A 86 -5.99 1.66 -13.50
N ILE A 87 -7.25 2.11 -13.48
CA ILE A 87 -8.36 1.35 -12.88
C ILE A 87 -8.46 -0.05 -13.50
N LYS A 88 -8.25 -0.17 -14.83
CA LYS A 88 -8.23 -1.47 -15.52
C LYS A 88 -7.02 -2.32 -15.12
N ILE A 89 -5.83 -1.73 -14.98
CA ILE A 89 -4.60 -2.44 -14.58
C ILE A 89 -4.72 -2.99 -13.16
N LEU A 90 -5.41 -2.28 -12.27
CA LEU A 90 -5.59 -2.70 -10.88
C LEU A 90 -6.32 -4.05 -10.74
N ASP A 91 -7.28 -4.32 -11.63
CA ASP A 91 -8.06 -5.57 -11.72
C ASP A 91 -8.39 -6.14 -10.33
N LEU A 92 -9.09 -5.35 -9.52
CA LEU A 92 -9.39 -5.66 -8.12
C LEU A 92 -10.52 -6.69 -8.05
N SER A 93 -10.28 -7.78 -7.34
CA SER A 93 -11.33 -8.75 -7.03
C SER A 93 -12.24 -8.25 -5.89
N GLU A 94 -13.37 -8.93 -5.69
CA GLU A 94 -14.32 -8.59 -4.62
C GLU A 94 -13.71 -8.65 -3.21
N ARG A 95 -12.68 -9.48 -3.00
CA ARG A 95 -12.00 -9.64 -1.71
C ARG A 95 -10.76 -8.75 -1.55
N GLN A 96 -10.50 -7.90 -2.53
CA GLN A 96 -9.35 -7.01 -2.50
C GLN A 96 -9.78 -5.59 -2.19
N THR A 97 -8.87 -4.86 -1.55
CA THR A 97 -8.95 -3.42 -1.36
C THR A 97 -7.77 -2.72 -2.01
N LEU A 98 -7.88 -1.40 -2.12
CA LEU A 98 -6.87 -0.50 -2.63
C LEU A 98 -6.53 0.53 -1.56
N PHE A 99 -5.29 0.49 -1.10
CA PHE A 99 -4.72 1.51 -0.25
C PHE A 99 -4.06 2.58 -1.11
N LYS A 100 -4.37 3.86 -0.84
CA LYS A 100 -3.59 4.99 -1.33
C LYS A 100 -2.47 5.29 -0.34
N LEU A 101 -1.23 5.12 -0.74
CA LEU A 101 -0.05 5.26 0.11
C LEU A 101 0.44 6.71 0.08
N ASN A 102 0.27 7.43 1.18
CA ASN A 102 0.66 8.84 1.31
C ASN A 102 2.09 8.97 1.85
N ILE A 103 3.06 8.42 1.10
CA ILE A 103 4.45 8.30 1.56
C ILE A 103 5.12 9.65 1.86
N ASN A 104 4.73 10.70 1.13
CA ASN A 104 5.26 12.07 1.29
C ASN A 104 4.86 12.72 2.63
N LEU A 105 3.87 12.16 3.33
CA LEU A 105 3.45 12.65 4.66
C LEU A 105 4.31 12.07 5.79
N SER A 106 5.17 11.11 5.48
CA SER A 106 6.14 10.58 6.44
C SER A 106 7.34 11.51 6.54
N SER A 107 7.80 11.78 7.77
CA SER A 107 9.08 12.47 8.02
C SER A 107 10.31 11.62 7.70
N TYR A 108 10.08 10.34 7.41
CA TYR A 108 11.08 9.46 6.87
C TYR A 108 11.18 9.72 5.37
N ASN A 109 12.38 9.95 4.84
CA ASN A 109 12.63 10.18 3.41
C ASN A 109 12.32 8.93 2.56
N ALA A 110 11.08 8.43 2.61
CA ALA A 110 10.58 7.29 1.88
C ALA A 110 10.67 7.56 0.37
N ASP A 111 10.42 8.80 -0.05
CA ASP A 111 10.64 9.25 -1.42
C ASP A 111 12.09 9.01 -1.86
N SER A 112 13.06 9.41 -1.05
CA SER A 112 14.47 9.14 -1.34
C SER A 112 14.80 7.64 -1.35
N LEU A 113 14.10 6.82 -0.56
CA LEU A 113 14.33 5.37 -0.54
C LEU A 113 13.79 4.67 -1.80
N ILE A 114 12.77 5.24 -2.45
CA ILE A 114 12.17 4.74 -3.69
C ILE A 114 12.83 5.35 -4.93
N GLU A 115 13.24 6.61 -4.87
CA GLU A 115 13.77 7.35 -6.02
C GLU A 115 15.26 7.12 -6.27
N TYR A 116 16.04 6.74 -5.26
CA TYR A 116 17.49 6.52 -5.42
C TYR A 116 17.83 5.19 -6.06
N GLU A 117 16.94 4.20 -5.94
CA GLU A 117 17.04 2.92 -6.62
C GLU A 117 15.75 2.73 -7.41
N ASP A 118 15.81 2.76 -8.75
CA ASP A 118 14.67 2.43 -9.64
C ASP A 118 14.00 1.06 -9.34
N LYS A 119 14.52 0.32 -8.36
CA LYS A 119 14.08 -0.99 -7.86
C LYS A 119 13.46 -0.95 -6.46
N GLY A 120 13.32 0.22 -5.82
CA GLY A 120 12.84 0.30 -4.44
C GLY A 120 11.47 -0.35 -4.23
N ILE A 121 10.55 -0.16 -5.19
CA ILE A 121 9.24 -0.82 -5.16
C ILE A 121 9.36 -2.33 -5.38
N ASP A 122 10.26 -2.76 -6.28
CA ASP A 122 10.46 -4.19 -6.55
C ASP A 122 10.99 -4.92 -5.30
N ILE A 123 11.93 -4.31 -4.58
CA ILE A 123 12.46 -4.84 -3.31
C ILE A 123 11.35 -4.93 -2.26
N LEU A 124 10.52 -3.89 -2.14
CA LEU A 124 9.38 -3.91 -1.22
C LEU A 124 8.35 -4.97 -1.59
N ASN A 125 8.07 -5.15 -2.88
CA ASN A 125 7.16 -6.18 -3.36
C ASN A 125 7.71 -7.59 -3.11
N GLN A 126 9.02 -7.81 -3.31
CA GLN A 126 9.67 -9.08 -2.95
C GLN A 126 9.54 -9.37 -1.46
N ALA A 127 9.79 -8.38 -0.60
CA ALA A 127 9.63 -8.55 0.84
C ALA A 127 8.17 -8.83 1.22
N LEU A 128 7.19 -8.17 0.60
CA LEU A 128 5.77 -8.43 0.82
C LEU A 128 5.35 -9.83 0.34
N GLU A 129 5.92 -10.31 -0.78
CA GLU A 129 5.70 -11.66 -1.29
C GLU A 129 6.24 -12.71 -0.32
N GLU A 130 7.45 -12.52 0.21
CA GLU A 130 8.04 -13.40 1.23
C GLU A 130 7.18 -13.46 2.50
N ILE A 131 6.65 -12.32 2.94
CA ILE A 131 5.77 -12.20 4.12
C ILE A 131 4.44 -12.97 3.96
N GLY A 132 4.00 -13.21 2.73
CA GLY A 132 2.83 -14.04 2.44
C GLY A 132 1.51 -13.44 2.93
N LEU A 133 1.32 -12.13 2.70
CA LEU A 133 0.08 -11.39 2.92
C LEU A 133 -0.58 -11.00 1.60
#